data_AF-A0A4U3B157-F1
#
_entry.id   AF-A0A4U3B157-F1
#
_cell.length_a   1.000
_cell.length_b   1.000
_cell.length_c   1.000
_cell.angle_alpha   90.00
_cell.angle_beta   90.00
_cell.angle_gamma   90.00
#
_symmetry.space_group_name_H-M   'P 1'
#
loop_
_entity.id
_entity.type
_entity.pdbx_description
1 polymer ?
#
loop_
_entity_poly.entity_id
_entity_poly.type
_entity_poly.pdbx_seq_one_letter_code
_entity_poly.pdbx_strand_id
1 'polypeptide(L)'
;MLSLVMKILRKPKIEDIVCNIQNNGEDKEAFIVQYQPFIRKSISSVCRRYITEQDDEYSIGLFAFNEAIEQYSYKKGKSFLAFADLLIKRDVIDYIRKESKH
;
A
#
# COMPACT_ATOMS: atom_id res chain seq x y z
N MET A 1 -29.99 18.74 18.28
CA MET A 1 -30.46 17.43 17.77
C MET A 1 -30.02 17.14 16.32
N LEU A 2 -29.84 18.13 15.42
CA LEU A 2 -29.29 17.88 14.07
C LEU A 2 -27.77 17.63 14.01
N SER A 3 -26.98 18.17 14.96
CA SER A 3 -25.51 18.03 14.97
C SER A 3 -25.02 16.59 15.18
N LEU A 4 -25.85 15.69 15.70
CA LEU A 4 -25.47 14.30 15.97
C LEU A 4 -25.58 13.43 14.70
N VAL A 5 -26.49 13.79 13.79
CA VAL A 5 -26.78 13.03 12.57
C VAL A 5 -25.67 13.16 11.53
N MET A 6 -24.96 14.29 11.47
CA MET A 6 -23.86 14.50 10.51
C MET A 6 -22.56 13.73 10.83
N LYS A 7 -22.40 13.19 12.04
CA LYS A 7 -21.21 12.37 12.38
C LYS A 7 -21.25 10.97 11.74
N ILE A 8 -22.40 10.54 11.22
CA ILE A 8 -22.64 9.17 10.74
C ILE A 8 -22.13 8.93 9.30
N LEU A 9 -21.80 9.96 8.53
CA LEU A 9 -21.38 9.84 7.12
C LEU A 9 -19.93 10.27 6.87
N ARG A 10 -19.02 10.02 7.81
CA ARG A 10 -17.60 10.25 7.55
C ARG A 10 -16.99 8.98 6.96
N LYS A 11 -16.53 9.04 5.69
CA LYS A 11 -15.71 7.96 5.12
C LYS A 11 -14.55 7.68 6.09
N PRO A 12 -14.31 6.42 6.48
CA PRO A 12 -13.21 6.08 7.38
C PRO A 12 -11.90 6.53 6.74
N LYS A 13 -10.94 7.00 7.55
CA LYS A 13 -9.62 7.32 7.02
C LYS A 13 -8.93 6.02 6.64
N ILE A 14 -7.99 6.10 5.71
CA ILE A 14 -7.23 4.91 5.29
C ILE A 14 -6.49 4.27 6.46
N GLU A 15 -6.02 5.07 7.42
CA GLU A 15 -5.37 4.58 8.62
C GLU A 15 -6.30 3.76 9.52
N ASP A 16 -7.58 4.15 9.59
CA ASP A 16 -8.59 3.41 10.37
C ASP A 16 -8.87 2.04 9.71
N ILE A 17 -8.95 2.02 8.37
CA ILE A 17 -9.13 0.80 7.58
C ILE A 17 -7.95 -0.15 7.77
N VAL A 18 -6.72 0.34 7.65
CA VAL A 18 -5.50 -0.48 7.85
C VAL A 18 -5.45 -1.05 9.26
N CYS A 19 -5.81 -0.26 10.27
CA CYS A 19 -5.89 -0.76 11.64
C CYS A 19 -6.96 -1.84 11.81
N ASN A 20 -8.11 -1.70 11.15
CA ASN A 20 -9.15 -2.74 11.15
C ASN A 20 -8.64 -4.04 10.49
N ILE A 21 -7.99 -3.94 9.34
CA ILE A 21 -7.40 -5.08 8.62
C ILE A 21 -6.37 -5.81 9.50
N GLN A 22 -5.52 -5.08 10.22
CA GLN A 22 -4.52 -5.67 11.11
C GLN A 22 -5.13 -6.47 12.28
N ASN A 23 -6.32 -6.08 12.77
CA ASN A 23 -6.94 -6.72 13.93
C ASN A 23 -7.92 -7.85 13.55
N ASN A 24 -8.66 -7.68 12.45
CA ASN A 24 -9.76 -8.57 12.08
C ASN A 24 -9.45 -9.44 10.85
N GLY A 25 -8.42 -9.11 10.06
CA GLY A 25 -8.01 -9.86 8.86
C GLY A 25 -8.98 -9.80 7.68
N GLU A 26 -10.23 -9.41 7.92
CA GLU A 26 -11.26 -9.18 6.90
C GLU A 26 -10.85 -8.03 5.96
N ASP A 27 -11.24 -8.14 4.68
CA ASP A 27 -11.07 -7.14 3.63
C ASP A 27 -9.62 -6.82 3.18
N LYS A 28 -8.59 -7.55 3.64
CA LYS A 28 -7.20 -7.30 3.23
C LYS A 28 -6.99 -7.40 1.72
N GLU A 29 -7.43 -8.51 1.12
CA GLU A 29 -7.26 -8.76 -0.32
C GLU A 29 -8.04 -7.73 -1.15
N ALA A 30 -9.28 -7.44 -0.77
CA ALA A 30 -10.10 -6.41 -1.41
C ALA A 30 -9.45 -5.02 -1.32
N PHE A 31 -8.85 -4.69 -0.18
CA PHE A 31 -8.09 -3.45 -0.01
C PHE A 31 -6.85 -3.41 -0.90
N ILE A 32 -6.08 -4.51 -1.00
CA ILE A 32 -4.92 -4.58 -1.91
C ILE A 32 -5.38 -4.37 -3.37
N VAL A 33 -6.44 -5.05 -3.80
CA VAL A 33 -7.01 -4.91 -5.15
C VAL A 33 -7.42 -3.46 -5.42
N GLN A 34 -8.10 -2.81 -4.48
CA GLN A 34 -8.51 -1.41 -4.60
C GLN A 34 -7.32 -0.45 -4.81
N TYR A 35 -6.17 -0.77 -4.19
CA TYR A 35 -4.96 0.06 -4.26
C TYR A 35 -3.96 -0.37 -5.34
N GLN A 36 -4.26 -1.36 -6.18
CA GLN A 36 -3.40 -1.75 -7.31
C GLN A 36 -2.97 -0.58 -8.21
N PRO A 37 -3.83 0.41 -8.55
CA PRO A 37 -3.40 1.57 -9.34
C PRO A 37 -2.30 2.39 -8.64
N PHE A 38 -2.38 2.53 -7.32
CA PHE A 38 -1.35 3.19 -6.52
C PHE A 38 -0.05 2.38 -6.52
N ILE A 39 -0.14 1.07 -6.27
CA ILE A 39 1.01 0.16 -6.26
C ILE A 39 1.74 0.20 -7.61
N ARG A 40 1.00 0.06 -8.71
CA ARG A 40 1.53 0.13 -10.08
C ARG A 40 2.21 1.47 -10.35
N LYS A 41 1.64 2.59 -9.90
CA LYS A 41 2.24 3.92 -10.04
C LYS A 41 3.56 4.02 -9.27
N SER A 42 3.61 3.51 -8.05
CA SER A 42 4.83 3.49 -7.23
C SER A 42 5.94 2.69 -7.90
N ILE A 43 5.65 1.48 -8.39
CA ILE A 43 6.61 0.64 -9.13
C ILE A 43 7.07 1.35 -10.42
N SER A 44 6.13 1.84 -11.23
CA SER A 44 6.43 2.51 -12.51
C SER A 44 7.35 3.74 -12.33
N SER A 45 7.22 4.46 -11.22
CA SER A 45 8.10 5.59 -10.89
C SER A 45 9.57 5.20 -10.68
N VAL A 46 9.82 3.96 -10.25
CA VAL A 46 11.16 3.39 -10.07
C VAL A 46 11.68 2.84 -11.39
N CYS A 47 10.89 1.98 -12.06
CA CYS A 47 11.32 1.30 -13.28
C CYS A 47 11.34 2.22 -14.51
N ARG A 48 10.70 3.40 -14.45
CA ARG A 48 10.57 4.38 -15.54
C ARG A 48 9.95 3.82 -16.81
N ARG A 49 9.11 2.79 -16.66
CA ARG A 49 8.33 2.14 -17.73
C ARG A 49 6.94 1.78 -17.23
N TYR A 50 6.04 1.44 -18.15
CA TYR A 50 4.75 0.86 -17.80
C TYR A 50 4.95 -0.54 -17.19
N ILE A 51 4.12 -0.89 -16.20
CA ILE A 51 4.19 -2.14 -15.45
C ILE A 51 2.91 -2.94 -15.68
N THR A 52 3.06 -4.16 -16.17
CA THR A 52 1.99 -5.15 -16.35
C THR A 52 1.94 -6.10 -15.16
N GLU A 53 0.93 -6.97 -15.13
CA GLU A 53 0.81 -7.98 -14.07
C GLU A 53 1.77 -9.16 -14.24
N GLN A 54 2.39 -9.27 -15.43
CA GLN A 54 3.38 -10.30 -15.74
C GLN A 54 4.80 -9.88 -15.33
N ASP A 55 5.01 -8.60 -14.99
CA ASP A 55 6.29 -8.11 -14.50
C ASP A 55 6.56 -8.61 -13.06
N ASP A 56 7.77 -9.09 -12.81
CA ASP A 56 8.21 -9.51 -11.47
C ASP A 56 8.08 -8.36 -10.46
N GLU A 57 8.37 -7.13 -10.88
CA GLU A 57 8.25 -5.94 -10.03
C GLU A 57 6.81 -5.68 -9.57
N TYR A 58 5.81 -6.14 -10.32
CA TYR A 58 4.41 -6.06 -9.92
C TYR A 58 4.12 -6.94 -8.70
N SER A 59 4.56 -8.19 -8.74
CA SER A 59 4.42 -9.13 -7.62
C SER A 59 5.18 -8.65 -6.39
N ILE A 60 6.37 -8.08 -6.59
CA ILE A 60 7.18 -7.50 -5.51
C ILE A 60 6.48 -6.30 -4.88
N GLY A 61 5.91 -5.40 -5.68
CA GLY A 61 5.18 -4.26 -5.15
C GLY A 61 3.89 -4.65 -4.41
N LEU A 62 3.18 -5.69 -4.85
CA LEU A 62 2.04 -6.24 -4.12
C LEU A 62 2.47 -6.80 -2.76
N PHE A 63 3.56 -7.55 -2.71
CA PHE A 63 4.12 -8.08 -1.47
C PHE A 63 4.53 -6.97 -0.50
N ALA A 64 5.25 -5.96 -1.00
CA ALA A 64 5.68 -4.80 -0.21
C ALA A 64 4.49 -3.99 0.33
N PHE A 65 3.40 -3.88 -0.43
CA PHE A 65 2.19 -3.22 0.05
C PHE A 65 1.48 -4.04 1.14
N ASN A 66 1.42 -5.37 1.01
CA ASN A 66 0.92 -6.25 2.08
C ASN A 66 1.78 -6.11 3.35
N GLU A 67 3.10 -6.11 3.21
CA GLU A 67 4.02 -5.86 4.32
C GLU A 67 3.78 -4.48 4.96
N ALA A 68 3.50 -3.46 4.15
CA ALA A 68 3.16 -2.14 4.65
C ALA A 68 1.88 -2.15 5.49
N ILE A 69 0.84 -2.92 5.10
CA ILE A 69 -0.38 -3.10 5.91
C ILE A 69 -0.03 -3.72 7.25
N GLU A 70 0.81 -4.76 7.27
CA GLU A 70 1.16 -5.49 8.49
C GLU A 70 2.04 -4.67 9.44
N GLN A 71 2.97 -3.86 8.92
CA GLN A 71 3.95 -3.11 9.72
C GLN A 71 3.55 -1.67 10.05
N TYR A 72 2.48 -1.15 9.45
CA TYR A 72 2.07 0.23 9.66
C TYR A 72 1.73 0.51 11.13
N SER A 73 2.20 1.66 11.62
CA SER A 73 1.88 2.14 12.96
C SER A 73 1.63 3.65 12.92
N TYR A 74 0.43 4.06 13.31
CA TYR A 74 0.04 5.48 13.38
C TYR A 74 0.96 6.31 14.28
N LYS A 75 1.60 5.68 15.27
CA LYS A 75 2.54 6.33 16.20
C LYS A 75 3.81 6.85 15.51
N LYS A 76 4.15 6.33 14.33
CA LYS A 76 5.33 6.74 13.55
C LYS A 76 5.11 8.02 12.71
N GLY A 77 3.90 8.59 12.74
CA GLY A 77 3.61 9.94 12.24
C GLY A 77 3.54 10.12 10.71
N LYS A 78 3.95 9.15 9.90
CA LYS A 78 3.71 9.15 8.44
C LYS A 78 2.32 8.60 8.12
N SER A 79 1.69 9.11 7.06
CA SER A 79 0.47 8.49 6.52
C SER A 79 0.77 7.10 5.98
N PHE A 80 -0.26 6.24 5.94
CA PHE A 80 -0.12 4.87 5.43
C PHE A 80 0.42 4.85 3.99
N LEU A 81 -0.14 5.66 3.09
CA LEU A 81 0.29 5.69 1.69
C LEU A 81 1.74 6.14 1.54
N ALA A 82 2.21 7.09 2.35
CA ALA A 82 3.61 7.52 2.31
C ALA A 82 4.56 6.42 2.81
N PHE A 83 4.12 5.63 3.80
CA PHE A 83 4.87 4.47 4.27
C PHE A 83 4.88 3.35 3.23
N ALA A 84 3.73 3.03 2.63
CA ALA A 84 3.61 2.01 1.59
C ALA A 84 4.43 2.35 0.34
N ASP A 85 4.39 3.60 -0.14
CA ASP A 85 5.19 4.05 -1.29
C ASP A 85 6.69 3.89 -1.02
N LEU A 86 7.14 4.18 0.20
CA LEU A 86 8.52 3.99 0.61
C LEU A 86 8.94 2.51 0.55
N LEU A 87 8.11 1.61 1.10
CA LEU A 87 8.38 0.16 1.13
C LEU A 87 8.40 -0.43 -0.28
N ILE A 88 7.39 -0.12 -1.10
CA ILE A 88 7.32 -0.57 -2.50
C ILE A 88 8.57 -0.14 -3.26
N LYS A 89 8.95 1.14 -3.16
CA LYS A 89 10.13 1.66 -3.87
C LYS A 89 11.42 0.99 -3.40
N ARG A 90 11.59 0.81 -2.08
CA ARG A 90 12.75 0.12 -1.50
C ARG A 90 12.89 -1.29 -2.09
N ASP A 91 11.82 -2.07 -2.04
CA ASP A 91 11.86 -3.49 -2.40
C ASP A 91 12.08 -3.69 -3.91
N VAL A 92 11.44 -2.87 -4.73
CA VAL A 92 11.66 -2.87 -6.18
C VAL A 92 13.09 -2.45 -6.54
N ILE A 93 13.63 -1.41 -5.89
CA ILE A 93 15.03 -0.98 -6.11
C ILE A 93 15.99 -2.11 -5.72
N ASP A 94 15.76 -2.77 -4.59
CA ASP A 94 16.64 -3.84 -4.12
C ASP A 94 16.57 -5.08 -5.04
N TYR A 95 15.41 -5.37 -5.63
CA TYR A 95 15.30 -6.38 -6.68
C TYR A 95 16.10 -6.01 -7.94
N ILE A 96 15.90 -4.81 -8.49
CA ILE A 96 16.62 -4.34 -9.69
C ILE A 96 18.14 -4.40 -9.46
N ARG A 97 18.61 -4.02 -8.27
CA ARG A 97 20.03 -4.09 -7.89
C ARG A 97 20.56 -5.53 -7.84
N LYS A 98 19.74 -6.50 -7.44
CA LYS A 98 20.12 -7.93 -7.43
C LYS A 98 20.19 -8.47 -8.86
N GLU A 99 19.19 -8.19 -9.68
CA GLU A 99 19.17 -8.61 -11.09
C GLU A 99 20.35 -8.05 -11.88
N SER A 100 20.73 -6.78 -11.65
CA SER A 100 21.86 -6.16 -12.36
C SER A 100 23.25 -6.78 -12.05
N LYS A 101 23.36 -7.62 -11.02
CA LYS A 101 24.60 -8.30 -10.63
C LYS A 101 24.72 -9.71 -11.21
N HIS A 102 23.64 -10.21 -11.80
CA HIS A 102 23.58 -11.51 -12.48
C HIS A 102 23.69 -11.30 -14.00
#